data_AF-A0A7N4PVC6-F1
#
_entry.id   AF-A0A7N4PVC6-F1
#
_cell.length_a   1.000
_cell.length_b   1.000
_cell.length_c   1.000
_cell.angle_alpha   90.00
_cell.angle_beta   90.00
_cell.angle_gamma   90.00
#
_symmetry.space_group_name_H-M   'P 1'
#
loop_
_entity.id
_entity.type
_entity.pdbx_description
1 polymer ?
#
loop_
_entity_poly.entity_id
_entity_poly.type
_entity_poly.pdbx_seq_one_letter_code
_entity_poly.pdbx_strand_id
1 'polypeptide(L)' 'MAGVLKKTTGLVGLAVCETPREETDLQKLEDKLQAGQLEEVILQAENELLLARKMLTWKPWEPLVEEPPANQWKWPL' A
#
# COMPACT_ATOMS: atom_id res chain seq x y z
N MET A 1 -20.82 18.91 8.51
CA MET A 1 -20.49 17.64 9.20
C MET A 1 -19.67 16.78 8.25
N ALA A 2 -18.43 17.20 7.98
CA ALA A 2 -17.56 16.54 6.99
C ALA A 2 -16.95 15.30 7.65
N GLY A 3 -17.50 14.15 7.28
CA GLY A 3 -17.14 12.85 7.81
C GLY A 3 -15.66 12.52 7.57
N VAL A 4 -15.01 12.11 8.65
CA VAL A 4 -13.93 11.12 8.73
C VAL A 4 -13.15 10.92 7.43
N LEU A 5 -12.00 11.60 7.33
CA LEU A 5 -10.92 11.29 6.40
C LEU A 5 -10.62 9.78 6.52
N LYS A 6 -10.91 8.98 5.49
CA LYS A 6 -10.59 7.55 5.50
C LYS A 6 -9.08 7.37 5.61
N LYS A 7 -8.61 6.94 6.78
CA LYS A 7 -7.21 6.57 7.08
C LYS A 7 -6.82 5.20 6.50
N THR A 8 -7.18 4.91 5.25
CA THR A 8 -6.84 3.61 4.67
C THR A 8 -5.96 3.79 3.45
N THR A 9 -4.66 4.01 3.68
CA THR A 9 -3.70 3.16 2.97
C THR A 9 -3.92 1.75 3.53
N GLY A 10 -4.95 1.07 3.03
CA GLY A 10 -5.20 -0.33 3.30
C GLY A 10 -4.12 -1.16 2.63
N LEU A 11 -2.87 -0.96 3.05
CA LEU A 11 -1.75 -1.82 2.71
C LEU A 11 -1.96 -3.11 3.50
N VAL A 12 -2.87 -3.94 2.99
CA VAL A 12 -3.07 -5.33 3.40
C VAL A 12 -1.83 -6.19 3.08
N GLY A 13 -0.76 -5.60 2.52
CA GLY A 13 0.53 -6.26 2.29
C GLY A 13 1.55 -6.16 3.42
N LEU A 14 1.29 -5.39 4.47
CA LEU A 14 2.27 -5.13 5.53
C LEU A 14 1.93 -5.85 6.84
N ALA A 15 1.78 -7.17 6.77
CA ALA A 15 2.12 -8.03 7.90
C ALA A 15 3.65 -8.18 7.95
N VAL A 16 4.38 -7.06 7.97
CA VAL A 16 5.80 -7.11 8.31
C VAL A 16 5.86 -7.49 9.78
N CYS A 17 6.59 -8.57 10.09
CA CYS A 17 6.90 -8.92 11.47
C CYS A 17 7.31 -7.65 12.22
N GLU A 18 6.70 -7.34 13.37
CA GLU A 18 6.99 -6.11 14.12
C GLU A 18 8.50 -5.98 14.43
N THR A 19 9.21 -7.11 14.43
CA THR A 19 10.63 -7.25 14.73
C THR A 19 11.31 -8.32 13.84
N PRO A 20 11.59 -8.04 12.54
CA PRO A 20 12.27 -9.02 11.67
C PRO A 20 13.71 -9.33 12.10
N ARG A 21 14.24 -8.56 13.07
CA ARG A 21 15.58 -8.73 13.65
C ARG A 21 15.63 -9.77 14.78
N GLU A 22 14.48 -10.18 15.31
CA GLU A 22 14.41 -11.15 16.41
C GLU A 22 14.46 -12.59 15.91
N GLU A 23 14.01 -12.84 14.67
CA GLU A 23 14.06 -14.16 14.06
C GLU A 23 15.36 -14.33 13.27
N THR A 24 16.16 -15.31 13.69
CA THR A 24 17.44 -15.66 13.05
C THR A 24 17.27 -16.71 11.95
N ASP A 25 16.10 -17.35 11.90
CA ASP A 25 15.77 -18.42 10.97
C ASP A 25 14.91 -17.89 9.82
N LEU A 26 15.40 -18.06 8.59
CA LEU A 26 14.77 -17.54 7.37
C LEU A 26 13.40 -18.20 7.13
N GLN A 27 13.28 -19.50 7.37
CA GLN A 27 12.05 -20.24 7.06
C GLN A 27 10.90 -19.85 7.99
N LYS A 28 11.20 -19.67 9.28
CA LYS A 28 10.22 -19.18 10.26
C LYS A 28 9.82 -17.74 10.00
N LEU A 29 10.74 -16.92 9.50
CA LEU A 29 10.46 -15.54 9.13
C LEU A 29 9.47 -15.49 7.96
N GLU A 30 9.69 -16.28 6.92
CA GLU A 30 8.78 -16.40 5.76
C GLU A 30 7.39 -16.90 6.17
N ASP A 31 7.33 -17.95 7.00
CA ASP A 31 6.06 -18.50 7.51
C ASP A 31 5.27 -17.47 8.33
N LYS A 32 5.96 -16.62 9.10
CA LYS A 32 5.33 -15.54 9.88
C LYS A 32 4.85 -14.39 9.02
N LEU A 33 5.60 -14.06 7.97
CA LEU A 33 5.33 -12.93 7.10
C LEU A 33 4.17 -13.22 6.13
N GLN A 34 3.98 -14.49 5.75
CA GLN A 34 2.93 -14.95 4.84
C GLN A 34 2.87 -14.17 3.51
N ALA A 35 4.02 -13.67 3.05
CA ALA A 35 4.12 -12.75 1.92
C ALA A 35 5.00 -13.29 0.77
N GLY A 36 5.17 -14.61 0.69
CA GLY A 36 6.03 -15.27 -0.30
C GLY A 36 7.47 -15.42 0.18
N GLN A 37 8.41 -15.47 -0.78
CA GLN A 37 9.85 -15.57 -0.50
C GLN A 37 10.43 -14.24 -0.03
N LEU A 38 11.49 -14.29 0.78
CA LEU A 38 12.10 -13.08 1.33
C LEU A 38 12.65 -12.13 0.24
N GLU A 39 13.11 -12.65 -0.89
CA GLU A 39 13.59 -11.85 -2.02
C GLU A 39 12.47 -10.98 -2.61
N GLU A 40 11.26 -11.51 -2.74
CA GLU A 40 10.09 -10.78 -3.23
C GLU A 40 9.70 -9.67 -2.25
N VAL A 41 9.82 -9.95 -0.95
CA VAL A 41 9.54 -9.00 0.14
C VAL A 41 10.52 -7.83 0.12
N ILE A 42 11.82 -8.09 -0.09
CA ILE A 42 12.83 -7.03 -0.21
C ILE A 42 12.51 -6.15 -1.43
N LEU A 43 12.21 -6.77 -2.58
CA LEU A 43 11.85 -6.03 -3.79
C LEU A 43 10.57 -5.19 -3.58
N GLN A 44 9.58 -5.74 -2.89
CA GLN A 44 8.35 -5.03 -2.53
C GLN A 44 8.65 -3.83 -1.63
N ALA A 45 9.51 -4.01 -0.61
CA ALA A 45 9.91 -2.93 0.29
C ALA A 45 10.62 -1.78 -0.45
N GLU A 46 11.48 -2.10 -1.43
CA GLU A 46 12.11 -1.08 -2.27
C GLU A 46 11.09 -0.33 -3.14
N ASN A 47 10.16 -1.06 -3.76
CA ASN A 47 9.08 -0.49 -4.57
C ASN A 47 8.18 0.43 -3.74
N GLU A 48 7.84 0.03 -2.51
CA GLU A 48 7.05 0.83 -1.58
C GLU A 48 7.79 2.08 -1.11
N LEU A 49 9.10 1.99 -0.84
CA LEU A 49 9.94 3.15 -0.52
C LEU A 49 9.94 4.17 -1.68
N LEU A 50 10.09 3.68 -2.91
CA LEU A 50 10.04 4.51 -4.11
C LEU A 50 8.66 5.12 -4.32
N LEU A 51 7.59 4.35 -4.08
CA LEU A 51 6.22 4.84 -4.13
C LEU A 51 5.99 5.94 -3.11
N ALA A 52 6.38 5.75 -1.84
CA ALA A 52 6.23 6.74 -0.78
C ALA A 52 6.92 8.08 -1.14
N ARG A 53 8.11 8.01 -1.74
CA ARG A 53 8.80 9.21 -2.26
C ARG A 53 8.00 9.91 -3.37
N LYS A 54 7.40 9.16 -4.29
CA LYS A 54 6.56 9.72 -5.37
C LYS A 54 5.24 10.29 -4.84
N MET A 55 4.65 9.66 -3.83
CA MET A 55 3.42 10.11 -3.20
C MET A 55 3.56 11.52 -2.59
N LEU A 56 4.73 11.87 -2.05
CA LEU A 56 5.02 13.23 -1.56
C LEU A 56 4.92 14.29 -2.66
N THR A 57 5.35 13.95 -3.87
CA THR A 57 5.30 14.84 -5.04
C THR A 57 3.89 14.90 -5.62
N TRP A 58 3.22 13.74 -5.74
CA TRP A 58 1.91 13.63 -6.39
C TRP A 58 0.75 14.11 -5.53
N LYS A 59 0.89 14.05 -4.19
CA LYS A 59 -0.15 14.44 -3.22
C LYS A 59 -1.56 13.96 -3.57
N PRO A 60 -1.76 12.66 -3.85
CA PRO A 60 -3.05 12.14 -4.32
C PRO A 60 -4.17 12.20 -3.26
N TRP A 61 -3.85 12.61 -2.03
CA TRP A 61 -4.83 12.85 -0.96
C TRP A 61 -5.53 14.21 -1.09
N GLU A 62 -5.09 15.07 -2.01
CA GLU A 62 -5.80 16.30 -2.34
C GLU A 62 -7.12 15.99 -3.08
N PRO A 63 -8.12 16.89 -3.01
CA PRO A 63 -9.38 16.69 -3.74
C PRO A 63 -9.16 16.49 -5.24
N LEU A 64 -10.13 15.83 -5.88
CA LEU A 64 -10.13 15.64 -7.33
C LEU A 64 -9.93 16.98 -8.04
N VAL A 65 -9.00 17.00 -8.99
CA VAL A 65 -8.70 18.20 -9.79
C VAL A 65 -9.92 18.57 -10.65
N GLU A 66 -10.63 17.57 -11.18
CA GLU A 66 -11.83 17.76 -12.01
C GLU A 66 -12.88 16.68 -11.70
N GLU A 67 -14.15 17.08 -11.66
CA GLU A 67 -15.27 16.15 -11.56
C GLU A 67 -15.53 15.47 -12.91
N PRO A 68 -15.85 14.17 -12.94
CA PRO A 68 -16.11 13.48 -14.19
C PRO A 68 -17.42 13.97 -14.84
N PRO A 69 -17.48 14.10 -16.18
CA PRO A 69 -18.71 14.41 -16.89
C PRO A 69 -19.80 13.35 -16.65
N ALA A 70 -21.05 13.80 -16.64
CA ALA A 70 -22.21 13.06 -16.10
C ALA A 70 -22.45 11.64 -16.69
N ASN A 71 -21.95 11.34 -17.89
CA ASN A 71 -22.13 10.04 -18.56
C ASN A 71 -20.85 9.19 -18.64
N GLN A 72 -19.70 9.63 -18.09
CA GLN A 72 -18.42 8.95 -18.27
C GLN A 72 -18.38 7.54 -17.66
N TRP A 73 -19.08 7.33 -16.54
CA TRP A 73 -19.04 6.08 -15.78
C TRP A 73 -20.37 5.30 -15.80
N LYS A 74 -21.28 5.61 -16.72
CA LYS A 74 -22.58 4.90 -16.84
C LYS A 74 -22.43 3.68 -17.74
N TRP A 75 -22.65 2.48 -17.19
CA TRP A 75 -22.64 1.20 -17.91
C TRP A 75 -23.66 0.20 -17.35
N PRO A 76 -24.39 -0.58 -18.17
CA PRO A 76 -24.62 -0.43 -19.62
C PRO A 76 -25.62 0.71 -19.94
N LEU A 77 -25.67 1.13 -21.20
CA LEU A 77 -26.63 2.13 -21.70
C LEU A 77 -28.00 1.51 -21.98
#